data_AF-A0A3A4W770-F1
#
_entry.id   AF-A0A3A4W770-F1
#
_cell.length_a   1.000
_cell.length_b   1.000
_cell.length_c   1.000
_cell.angle_alpha   90.00
_cell.angle_beta   90.00
_cell.angle_gamma   90.00
#
_symmetry.space_group_name_H-M   'P 1'
#
loop_
_entity.id
_entity.type
_entity.pdbx_description
1 polymer ?
#
loop_
_entity_poly.entity_id
_entity_poly.type
_entity_poly.pdbx_seq_one_letter_code
_entity_poly.pdbx_strand_id
1 'polypeptide(L)'
;MNDQPKPGFEDTEDIPELSEPNRRAFVGLFAVFALLLLYVIPYVYTSTPIACASCHGMKPYYDSWRASSHRLATPSCLDCHVRQDPLSLVAYRFMFYREIVAQVSGADLKPWGTTVPGVRSCHRSGCHSLNRLTSTSGELKINHRTHVTRAKLTCSSCHEGVAHQGIGRRSMLPSRQTCKRCHAKKMSDCGFCHVNPETAGRPPKETH
;
A
#
# COMPACT_ATOMS: atom_id res chain seq x y z
N MET A 1 42.91 -80.58 25.11
CA MET A 1 42.43 -79.27 25.59
C MET A 1 43.04 -78.23 24.66
N ASN A 2 42.35 -77.33 23.96
CA ASN A 2 41.03 -76.76 24.15
C ASN A 2 40.59 -76.25 22.77
N ASP A 3 39.53 -76.83 22.20
CA ASP A 3 38.94 -76.41 20.93
C ASP A 3 37.73 -75.55 21.29
N GLN A 4 37.82 -74.24 21.06
CA GLN A 4 36.74 -73.29 21.32
C GLN A 4 36.30 -72.71 19.97
N PRO A 5 35.05 -72.95 19.54
CA PRO A 5 34.55 -72.34 18.31
C PRO A 5 34.39 -70.84 18.50
N LYS A 6 34.82 -70.06 17.50
CA LYS A 6 34.61 -68.62 17.45
C LYS A 6 33.10 -68.34 17.38
N PRO A 7 32.56 -67.36 18.13
CA PRO A 7 31.16 -66.99 18.05
C PRO A 7 30.85 -66.47 16.63
N GLY A 8 29.79 -67.02 16.04
CA GLY A 8 29.22 -66.54 14.78
C GLY A 8 28.68 -65.13 14.99
N PHE A 9 29.10 -64.22 14.11
CA PHE A 9 28.51 -62.90 13.98
C PHE A 9 27.25 -63.07 13.11
N GLU A 10 26.17 -63.54 13.72
CA GLU A 10 24.81 -63.35 13.22
C GLU A 10 24.28 -62.08 13.88
N ASP A 11 23.91 -61.12 13.03
CA ASP A 11 22.96 -60.02 13.22
C ASP A 11 23.45 -58.83 12.39
N THR A 12 23.37 -58.96 11.07
CA THR A 12 23.17 -57.77 10.24
C THR A 12 21.76 -57.28 10.56
N GLU A 13 21.65 -56.38 11.52
CA GLU A 13 20.47 -55.53 11.65
C GLU A 13 20.19 -54.94 10.27
N ASP A 14 19.04 -55.28 9.69
CA ASP A 14 18.54 -54.71 8.44
C ASP A 14 18.55 -53.19 8.59
N ILE A 15 19.59 -52.54 8.05
CA ILE A 15 19.57 -51.10 7.85
C ILE A 15 18.48 -50.86 6.81
N PRO A 16 17.38 -50.15 7.13
CA PRO A 16 16.33 -49.93 6.18
C PRO A 16 16.94 -49.21 4.97
N GLU A 17 16.90 -49.88 3.82
CA GLU A 17 17.36 -49.37 2.55
C GLU A 17 16.62 -48.04 2.31
N LEU A 18 17.34 -46.92 2.43
CA LEU A 18 16.79 -45.59 2.21
C LEU A 18 16.31 -45.55 0.75
N SER A 19 14.99 -45.65 0.56
CA SER A 19 14.38 -45.77 -0.76
C SER A 19 14.93 -44.68 -1.69
N GLU A 20 15.57 -45.10 -2.78
CA GLU A 20 16.16 -44.20 -3.76
C GLU A 20 15.15 -43.09 -4.16
N PRO A 21 15.54 -41.82 -4.08
CA PRO A 21 14.65 -40.70 -4.34
C PRO A 21 13.96 -40.88 -5.70
N ASN A 22 12.62 -40.99 -5.70
CA ASN A 22 11.85 -41.22 -6.92
C ASN A 22 12.13 -40.09 -7.93
N ARG A 23 12.95 -40.37 -8.95
CA ARG A 23 13.40 -39.39 -9.96
C ARG A 23 12.22 -38.64 -10.60
N ARG A 24 11.06 -39.29 -10.77
CA ARG A 24 9.85 -38.65 -11.28
C ARG A 24 9.24 -37.67 -10.28
N ALA A 25 9.26 -38.00 -8.99
CA ALA A 25 8.86 -37.09 -7.93
C ALA A 25 9.80 -35.88 -7.82
N PHE A 26 11.11 -36.07 -7.96
CA PHE A 26 12.08 -34.98 -7.97
C PHE A 26 11.93 -34.05 -9.17
N VAL A 27 11.77 -34.61 -10.38
CA VAL A 27 11.51 -33.81 -11.59
C VAL A 27 10.18 -33.07 -11.48
N GLY A 28 9.13 -33.71 -10.95
CA GLY A 28 7.83 -33.07 -10.69
C GLY A 28 7.93 -31.93 -9.69
N LEU A 29 8.62 -32.13 -8.57
CA LEU A 29 8.84 -31.11 -7.55
C LEU A 29 9.66 -29.94 -8.10
N PHE A 30 10.72 -30.22 -8.85
CA PHE A 30 11.54 -29.20 -9.50
C PHE A 30 10.73 -28.38 -10.51
N ALA A 31 9.89 -29.04 -11.34
CA ALA A 31 9.03 -28.35 -12.30
C ALA A 31 8.00 -27.44 -11.60
N VAL A 32 7.36 -27.92 -10.53
CA VAL A 32 6.43 -27.11 -9.73
C VAL A 32 7.16 -25.92 -9.10
N PHE A 33 8.33 -26.14 -8.51
CA PHE A 33 9.14 -25.08 -7.94
C PHE A 33 9.55 -24.04 -8.99
N ALA A 34 9.99 -24.47 -10.17
CA ALA A 34 10.34 -23.59 -11.28
C ALA A 34 9.12 -22.76 -11.75
N LEU A 35 7.95 -23.38 -11.90
CA LEU A 35 6.71 -22.68 -12.25
C LEU A 35 6.31 -21.65 -11.17
N LEU A 36 6.45 -22.00 -9.89
CA LEU A 36 6.21 -21.08 -8.79
C LEU A 36 7.16 -19.89 -8.84
N LEU A 37 8.46 -20.10 -9.08
CA LEU A 37 9.42 -19.01 -9.23
C LEU A 37 9.09 -18.09 -10.42
N LEU A 38 8.75 -18.68 -11.58
CA LEU A 38 8.35 -17.94 -12.78
C LEU A 38 7.11 -17.08 -12.56
N TYR A 39 6.23 -17.47 -11.64
CA TYR A 39 5.06 -16.68 -11.27
C TYR A 39 5.36 -15.64 -10.17
N VAL A 40 6.00 -16.06 -9.09
CA VAL A 40 6.20 -15.25 -7.88
C VAL A 40 7.19 -14.11 -8.11
N ILE A 41 8.28 -14.34 -8.82
CA ILE A 41 9.31 -13.30 -9.02
C ILE A 41 8.75 -12.08 -9.77
N PRO A 42 8.13 -12.24 -10.97
CA PRO A 42 7.50 -11.11 -11.65
C PRO A 42 6.38 -10.50 -10.80
N TYR A 43 5.63 -11.33 -10.06
CA TYR A 43 4.56 -10.83 -9.20
C TYR A 43 5.05 -9.89 -8.12
N VAL A 44 6.12 -10.26 -7.41
CA VAL A 44 6.69 -9.43 -6.35
C VAL A 44 7.33 -8.19 -6.96
N TYR A 45 8.13 -8.34 -8.02
CA TYR A 45 8.80 -7.22 -8.69
C TYR A 45 7.80 -6.14 -9.14
N THR A 46 6.77 -6.53 -9.88
CA THR A 46 5.72 -5.61 -10.39
C THR A 46 4.84 -4.98 -9.31
N SER A 47 4.99 -5.42 -8.06
CA SER A 47 4.30 -4.86 -6.90
C SER A 47 5.19 -3.90 -6.09
N THR A 48 6.44 -3.67 -6.52
CA THR A 48 7.37 -2.76 -5.85
C THR A 48 7.29 -1.33 -6.39
N PRO A 49 7.62 -0.31 -5.55
CA PRO A 49 7.74 1.07 -6.02
C PRO A 49 8.79 1.26 -7.12
N ILE A 50 9.84 0.43 -7.16
CA ILE A 50 10.91 0.50 -8.15
C ILE A 50 10.39 0.10 -9.54
N ALA A 51 9.60 -0.96 -9.64
CA ALA A 51 8.97 -1.34 -10.90
C ALA A 51 7.96 -0.30 -11.40
N CYS A 52 7.34 0.46 -10.48
CA CYS A 52 6.52 1.60 -10.86
C CYS A 52 7.40 2.73 -11.40
N ALA A 53 8.50 3.05 -10.72
CA ALA A 53 9.42 4.13 -11.08
C ALA A 53 10.17 3.90 -12.41
N SER A 54 10.29 2.64 -12.87
CA SER A 54 10.89 2.33 -14.18
C SER A 54 10.01 2.75 -15.35
N CYS A 55 8.73 3.03 -15.12
CA CYS A 55 7.84 3.61 -16.11
C CYS A 55 7.99 5.14 -16.10
N HIS A 56 8.35 5.73 -17.26
CA HIS A 56 8.58 7.17 -17.42
C HIS A 56 7.45 8.06 -16.89
N GLY A 57 6.19 7.70 -17.12
CA GLY A 57 5.02 8.45 -16.66
C GLY A 57 4.80 8.43 -15.13
N MET A 58 5.43 7.49 -14.42
CA MET A 58 5.23 7.30 -12.99
C MET A 58 6.33 7.93 -12.13
N LYS A 59 7.49 8.27 -12.72
CA LYS A 59 8.64 8.80 -12.00
C LYS A 59 8.32 10.02 -11.09
N PRO A 60 7.57 11.06 -11.54
CA PRO A 60 7.23 12.17 -10.66
C PRO A 60 6.43 11.73 -9.42
N TYR A 61 5.49 10.80 -9.61
CA TYR A 61 4.67 10.24 -8.54
C TYR A 61 5.51 9.44 -7.54
N TYR A 62 6.47 8.65 -8.03
CA TYR A 62 7.43 7.96 -7.17
C TYR A 62 8.27 8.95 -6.35
N ASP A 63 8.82 9.99 -6.97
CA ASP A 63 9.69 10.96 -6.30
C ASP A 63 8.92 11.72 -5.19
N SER A 64 7.70 12.17 -5.49
CA SER A 64 6.83 12.83 -4.50
C SER A 64 6.40 11.91 -3.36
N TRP A 65 6.06 10.66 -3.64
CA TRP A 65 5.76 9.66 -2.60
C TRP A 65 6.98 9.39 -1.73
N ARG A 66 8.16 9.28 -2.36
CA ARG A 66 9.43 9.02 -1.68
C ARG A 66 9.79 10.15 -0.70
N ALA A 67 9.43 11.39 -1.04
CA ALA A 67 9.62 12.55 -0.18
C ALA A 67 8.56 12.68 0.94
N SER A 68 7.47 11.90 0.89
CA SER A 68 6.40 11.95 1.88
C SER A 68 6.62 10.97 3.04
N SER A 69 5.94 11.21 4.17
CA SER A 69 5.92 10.27 5.31
C SER A 69 5.31 8.91 4.98
N HIS A 70 4.50 8.81 3.91
CA HIS A 70 3.89 7.55 3.50
C HIS A 70 4.92 6.54 3.00
N ARG A 71 6.11 6.97 2.56
CA ARG A 71 7.22 6.04 2.24
C ARG A 71 7.58 5.14 3.43
N LEU A 72 7.47 5.67 4.65
CA LEU A 72 7.81 4.94 5.87
C LEU A 72 6.68 3.98 6.32
N ALA A 73 5.44 4.26 5.92
CA ALA A 73 4.25 3.53 6.37
C ALA A 73 3.75 2.47 5.37
N THR A 74 4.01 2.65 4.07
CA THR A 74 3.55 1.74 3.01
C THR A 74 4.73 1.31 2.14
N PRO A 75 5.17 0.05 2.16
CA PRO A 75 6.26 -0.42 1.32
C PRO A 75 5.87 -0.55 -0.17
N SER A 76 4.57 -0.56 -0.49
CA SER A 76 4.06 -0.66 -1.87
C SER A 76 3.08 0.46 -2.21
N CYS A 77 3.13 0.91 -3.47
CA CYS A 77 2.13 1.82 -4.04
C CYS A 77 0.72 1.20 -4.04
N LEU A 78 0.65 -0.14 -4.09
CA LEU A 78 -0.62 -0.89 -4.16
C LEU A 78 -1.40 -0.83 -2.87
N ASP A 79 -0.74 -0.65 -1.73
CA ASP A 79 -1.37 -0.54 -0.41
C ASP A 79 -2.40 0.59 -0.36
N CYS A 80 -2.18 1.63 -1.18
CA CYS A 80 -3.07 2.77 -1.30
C CYS A 80 -3.87 2.77 -2.60
N HIS A 81 -3.28 2.41 -3.74
CA HIS A 81 -3.92 2.55 -5.06
C HIS A 81 -4.73 1.32 -5.50
N VAL A 82 -4.65 0.19 -4.78
CA VAL A 82 -5.40 -1.02 -5.09
C VAL A 82 -6.14 -1.49 -3.84
N ARG A 83 -7.40 -1.88 -4.01
CA ARG A 83 -8.14 -2.51 -2.92
C ARG A 83 -7.56 -3.90 -2.65
N GLN A 84 -7.32 -4.19 -1.38
CA GLN A 84 -6.71 -5.45 -0.94
C GLN A 84 -7.71 -6.63 -0.86
N ASP A 85 -8.75 -6.62 -1.70
CA ASP A 85 -9.65 -7.77 -1.88
C ASP A 85 -9.22 -8.61 -3.10
N PRO A 86 -9.47 -9.94 -3.09
CA PRO A 86 -8.96 -10.83 -4.13
C PRO A 86 -9.33 -10.41 -5.56
N LEU A 87 -10.58 -9.98 -5.77
CA LEU A 87 -11.06 -9.59 -7.10
C LEU A 87 -10.33 -8.35 -7.61
N SER A 88 -10.14 -7.35 -6.75
CA SER A 88 -9.44 -6.11 -7.10
C SER A 88 -7.95 -6.35 -7.39
N LEU A 89 -7.31 -7.27 -6.66
CA LEU A 89 -5.90 -7.63 -6.91
C LEU A 89 -5.73 -8.34 -8.26
N VAL A 90 -6.63 -9.27 -8.59
CA VAL A 90 -6.64 -9.95 -9.89
C VAL A 90 -6.92 -8.96 -11.02
N ALA A 91 -7.94 -8.12 -10.88
CA ALA A 91 -8.28 -7.08 -11.85
C ALA A 91 -7.10 -6.12 -12.07
N TYR A 92 -6.50 -5.61 -10.98
CA TYR A 92 -5.29 -4.78 -11.06
C TYR A 92 -4.20 -5.47 -11.86
N ARG A 93 -3.97 -6.76 -11.66
CA ARG A 93 -2.89 -7.48 -12.34
C ARG A 93 -3.09 -7.55 -13.85
N PHE A 94 -4.30 -7.88 -14.31
CA PHE A 94 -4.63 -7.86 -15.73
C PHE A 94 -4.44 -6.47 -16.35
N MET A 95 -4.90 -5.44 -15.63
CA MET A 95 -4.78 -4.06 -16.09
C MET A 95 -3.32 -3.61 -16.16
N PHE A 96 -2.52 -3.92 -15.15
CA PHE A 96 -1.10 -3.59 -15.11
C PHE A 96 -0.31 -4.23 -16.26
N TYR A 97 -0.54 -5.52 -16.56
CA TYR A 97 0.12 -6.17 -17.70
C TYR A 97 -0.28 -5.54 -19.03
N ARG A 98 -1.54 -5.11 -19.19
CA ARG A 98 -1.98 -4.38 -20.38
C ARG A 98 -1.20 -3.08 -20.57
N GLU A 99 -0.95 -2.33 -19.50
CA GLU A 99 -0.13 -1.10 -19.55
C GLU A 99 1.33 -1.39 -19.92
N ILE A 100 1.92 -2.49 -19.38
CA ILE A 100 3.27 -2.94 -19.77
C ILE A 100 3.33 -3.27 -21.27
N VAL A 101 2.37 -4.05 -21.77
CA VAL A 101 2.33 -4.44 -23.19
C VAL A 101 2.20 -3.21 -24.09
N ALA A 102 1.33 -2.26 -23.72
CA ALA A 102 1.18 -1.02 -24.46
C ALA A 102 2.49 -0.22 -24.52
N GLN A 103 3.17 -0.07 -23.39
CA GLN A 103 4.45 0.63 -23.29
C GLN A 103 5.55 -0.03 -24.14
N VAL A 104 5.65 -1.37 -24.13
CA VAL A 104 6.68 -2.11 -24.88
C VAL A 104 6.38 -2.13 -26.39
N SER A 105 5.11 -2.22 -26.77
CA SER A 105 4.68 -2.23 -28.18
C SER A 105 4.62 -0.84 -28.81
N GLY A 106 4.76 0.23 -28.01
CA GLY A 106 4.56 1.61 -28.47
C GLY A 106 3.11 1.96 -28.79
N ALA A 107 2.15 1.13 -28.36
CA ALA A 107 0.74 1.40 -28.53
C ALA A 107 0.32 2.60 -27.66
N ASP A 108 -0.41 3.55 -28.26
CA ASP A 108 -1.03 4.64 -27.51
C ASP A 108 -2.24 4.09 -26.75
N LEU A 109 -2.02 3.76 -25.47
CA LEU A 109 -3.05 3.29 -24.59
C LEU A 109 -3.39 4.40 -23.60
N LYS A 110 -4.66 4.79 -23.56
CA LYS A 110 -5.18 5.63 -22.49
C LYS A 110 -5.01 4.88 -21.16
N PRO A 111 -4.17 5.37 -20.23
CA PRO A 111 -3.95 4.67 -18.98
C PRO A 111 -5.27 4.55 -18.22
N TRP A 112 -5.51 3.38 -17.63
CA TRP A 112 -6.68 3.21 -16.75
C TRP A 112 -6.68 4.24 -15.60
N GLY A 113 -5.48 4.70 -15.22
CA GLY A 113 -5.28 5.60 -14.10
C GLY A 113 -5.38 4.85 -12.77
N THR A 114 -4.49 5.15 -11.83
CA THR A 114 -4.54 4.60 -10.48
C THR A 114 -5.16 5.62 -9.54
N THR A 115 -6.45 5.50 -9.26
CA THR A 115 -7.10 6.33 -8.23
C THR A 115 -7.01 5.64 -6.86
N VAL A 116 -6.85 6.42 -5.79
CA VAL A 116 -7.03 5.90 -4.44
C VAL A 116 -8.50 5.47 -4.27
N PRO A 117 -8.81 4.20 -3.93
CA PRO A 117 -10.17 3.66 -3.80
C PRO A 117 -10.87 4.13 -2.52
N GLY A 118 -11.00 5.46 -2.39
CA GLY A 118 -11.70 6.15 -1.33
C GLY A 118 -11.09 5.96 0.06
N VAL A 119 -11.95 5.93 1.07
CA VAL A 119 -11.58 5.96 2.50
C VAL A 119 -10.88 4.68 2.95
N ARG A 120 -11.16 3.53 2.30
CA ARG A 120 -10.69 2.21 2.75
C ARG A 120 -9.16 2.12 2.74
N SER A 121 -8.49 2.73 1.77
CA SER A 121 -7.02 2.73 1.70
C SER A 121 -6.38 3.45 2.87
N CYS A 122 -7.00 4.53 3.35
CA CYS A 122 -6.48 5.33 4.45
C CYS A 122 -6.88 4.75 5.82
N HIS A 123 -8.10 4.26 5.96
CA HIS A 123 -8.67 3.74 7.21
C HIS A 123 -8.48 2.22 7.39
N ARG A 124 -7.53 1.61 6.66
CA ARG A 124 -7.16 0.22 6.91
C ARG A 124 -6.51 0.09 8.30
N SER A 125 -6.59 -1.11 8.88
CA SER A 125 -5.98 -1.39 10.18
C SER A 125 -4.50 -1.00 10.17
N GLY A 126 -4.07 -0.27 11.18
CA GLY A 126 -2.69 0.21 11.32
C GLY A 126 -2.33 1.51 10.58
N CYS A 127 -3.27 2.17 9.89
CA CYS A 127 -3.01 3.44 9.18
C CYS A 127 -3.66 4.66 9.84
N HIS A 128 -4.91 4.99 9.51
CA HIS A 128 -5.60 6.16 10.05
C HIS A 128 -6.93 5.81 10.70
N SER A 129 -7.31 6.59 11.71
CA SER A 129 -8.59 6.49 12.42
C SER A 129 -9.47 7.71 12.19
N LEU A 130 -10.78 7.52 12.13
CA LEU A 130 -11.76 8.63 12.12
C LEU A 130 -12.02 9.21 13.52
N ASN A 131 -11.45 8.63 14.58
CA ASN A 131 -11.71 9.02 15.97
C ASN A 131 -10.92 10.26 16.37
N ARG A 132 -11.15 11.34 15.64
CA ARG A 132 -10.50 12.62 15.86
C ARG A 132 -11.48 13.77 15.65
N LEU A 133 -11.49 14.68 16.63
CA LEU A 133 -12.41 15.82 16.67
C LEU A 133 -11.73 17.14 16.32
N THR A 134 -10.40 17.20 16.28
CA THR A 134 -9.63 18.42 16.01
C THR A 134 -8.63 18.26 14.86
N SER A 135 -8.11 19.37 14.32
CA SER A 135 -6.99 19.43 13.34
C SER A 135 -5.66 19.11 13.99
N THR A 136 -4.61 18.77 13.22
CA THR A 136 -3.31 18.33 13.78
C THR A 136 -2.68 19.38 14.69
N SER A 137 -2.88 20.66 14.37
CA SER A 137 -2.51 21.80 15.23
C SER A 137 -3.36 21.95 16.50
N GLY A 138 -4.51 21.29 16.59
CA GLY A 138 -5.47 21.45 17.69
C GLY A 138 -6.39 22.66 17.56
N GLU A 139 -6.21 23.49 16.53
CA GLU A 139 -6.89 24.78 16.42
C GLU A 139 -8.30 24.71 15.84
N LEU A 140 -8.58 23.70 15.00
CA LEU A 140 -9.86 23.55 14.31
C LEU A 140 -10.62 22.32 14.79
N LYS A 141 -11.92 22.44 14.99
CA LYS A 141 -12.88 21.37 15.25
C LYS A 141 -13.24 20.70 13.93
N ILE A 142 -12.58 19.58 13.65
CA ILE A 142 -12.79 18.79 12.44
C ILE A 142 -13.17 17.37 12.85
N ASN A 143 -14.47 17.11 12.92
CA ASN A 143 -14.99 15.76 13.16
C ASN A 143 -14.90 14.94 11.87
N HIS A 144 -13.82 14.16 11.72
CA HIS A 144 -13.56 13.37 10.51
C HIS A 144 -14.67 12.34 10.24
N ARG A 145 -15.17 11.70 11.31
CA ARG A 145 -16.26 10.72 11.21
C ARG A 145 -17.49 11.31 10.53
N THR A 146 -17.91 12.53 10.88
CA THR A 146 -19.08 13.18 10.27
C THR A 146 -18.86 13.45 8.78
N HIS A 147 -17.70 13.99 8.40
CA HIS A 147 -17.39 14.29 7.00
C HIS A 147 -17.32 13.02 6.15
N VAL A 148 -16.76 11.94 6.70
CA VAL A 148 -16.58 10.68 5.98
C VAL A 148 -17.85 9.85 5.92
N THR A 149 -18.56 9.67 7.04
CA THR A 149 -19.70 8.73 7.11
C THR A 149 -21.03 9.37 6.74
N ARG A 150 -21.25 10.64 7.12
CA ARG A 150 -22.50 11.36 6.84
C ARG A 150 -22.41 12.17 5.54
N ALA A 151 -21.36 12.98 5.37
CA ALA A 151 -21.17 13.76 4.15
C ALA A 151 -20.53 12.98 2.99
N LYS A 152 -20.17 11.70 3.21
CA LYS A 152 -19.63 10.77 2.20
C LYS A 152 -18.38 11.29 1.48
N LEU A 153 -17.58 12.12 2.15
CA LEU A 153 -16.34 12.66 1.58
C LEU A 153 -15.20 11.62 1.68
N THR A 154 -14.32 11.63 0.67
CA THR A 154 -13.06 10.87 0.74
C THR A 154 -12.01 11.67 1.50
N CYS A 155 -10.97 11.00 2.00
CA CYS A 155 -9.83 11.66 2.64
C CYS A 155 -9.18 12.70 1.70
N SER A 156 -9.06 12.35 0.41
CA SER A 156 -8.52 13.21 -0.65
C SER A 156 -9.38 14.41 -1.02
N SER A 157 -10.65 14.46 -0.59
CA SER A 157 -11.51 15.64 -0.81
C SER A 157 -11.01 16.87 -0.04
N CYS A 158 -10.23 16.64 1.03
CA CYS A 158 -9.56 17.69 1.80
C CYS A 158 -8.03 17.58 1.71
N HIS A 159 -7.50 16.35 1.67
CA HIS A 159 -6.07 16.06 1.59
C HIS A 159 -5.67 15.71 0.15
N GLU A 160 -5.77 16.67 -0.78
CA GLU A 160 -5.58 16.39 -2.23
C GLU A 160 -4.17 15.86 -2.58
N GLY A 161 -3.15 16.20 -1.79
CA GLY A 161 -1.75 15.81 -1.99
C GLY A 161 -1.21 14.85 -0.92
N VAL A 162 -1.97 13.85 -0.47
CA VAL A 162 -1.55 12.92 0.63
C VAL A 162 -0.11 12.41 0.51
N ALA A 163 0.21 11.82 -0.64
CA ALA A 163 1.53 11.26 -0.96
C ALA A 163 2.16 11.87 -2.22
N HIS A 164 1.42 12.69 -2.96
CA HIS A 164 1.88 13.29 -4.22
C HIS A 164 1.85 14.82 -4.16
N GLN A 165 2.39 15.38 -3.08
CA GLN A 165 2.48 16.83 -2.89
C GLN A 165 3.23 17.48 -4.05
N GLY A 166 2.74 18.64 -4.52
CA GLY A 166 3.36 19.38 -5.61
C GLY A 166 3.09 18.83 -7.02
N ILE A 167 2.47 17.64 -7.16
CA ILE A 167 1.98 17.16 -8.45
C ILE A 167 0.60 17.73 -8.71
N GLY A 168 0.51 18.69 -9.63
CA GLY A 168 -0.65 19.58 -9.70
C GLY A 168 -0.70 20.47 -8.45
N ARG A 169 -1.59 21.47 -8.39
CA ARG A 169 -1.72 22.39 -7.26
C ARG A 169 -2.35 21.71 -6.02
N ARG A 170 -1.79 20.59 -5.58
CA ARG A 170 -2.30 19.69 -4.53
C ARG A 170 -1.47 19.87 -3.26
N SER A 171 -2.17 20.14 -2.16
CA SER A 171 -1.59 20.20 -0.81
C SER A 171 -2.09 19.03 0.03
N MET A 172 -1.26 18.55 0.95
CA MET A 172 -1.68 17.58 1.94
C MET A 172 -2.68 18.20 2.93
N LEU A 173 -2.50 19.46 3.33
CA LEU A 173 -3.40 20.10 4.29
C LEU A 173 -4.47 20.92 3.57
N PRO A 174 -5.75 20.79 3.96
CA PRO A 174 -6.82 21.57 3.36
C PRO A 174 -6.65 23.05 3.68
N SER A 175 -6.87 23.88 2.68
CA SER A 175 -6.97 25.33 2.88
C SER A 175 -8.30 25.72 3.52
N ARG A 176 -8.37 26.91 4.10
CA ARG A 176 -9.64 27.53 4.55
C ARG A 176 -10.69 27.58 3.42
N GLN A 177 -10.25 27.73 2.17
CA GLN A 177 -11.15 27.75 1.01
C GLN A 177 -11.84 26.40 0.79
N THR A 178 -11.18 25.28 1.10
CA THR A 178 -11.77 23.93 1.08
C THR A 178 -13.00 23.86 1.98
N CYS A 179 -12.89 24.37 3.20
CA CYS A 179 -14.00 24.42 4.15
C CYS A 179 -15.12 25.34 3.65
N LYS A 180 -14.76 26.50 3.09
CA LYS A 180 -15.70 27.50 2.58
C LYS A 180 -16.60 26.94 1.47
N ARG A 181 -16.15 25.97 0.67
CA ARG A 181 -16.94 25.36 -0.41
C ARG A 181 -18.30 24.83 0.08
N CYS A 182 -18.36 24.27 1.28
CA CYS A 182 -19.60 23.77 1.88
C CYS A 182 -20.09 24.61 3.07
N HIS A 183 -19.17 25.18 3.85
CA HIS A 183 -19.48 25.93 5.07
C HIS A 183 -19.49 27.46 4.88
N ALA A 184 -19.72 27.96 3.67
CA ALA A 184 -19.70 29.40 3.36
C ALA A 184 -20.51 30.25 4.34
N LYS A 185 -21.71 29.79 4.71
CA LYS A 185 -22.64 30.47 5.64
C LYS A 185 -22.15 30.50 7.10
N LYS A 186 -21.11 29.73 7.45
CA LYS A 186 -20.53 29.66 8.80
C LYS A 186 -19.18 30.36 8.91
N MET A 187 -18.69 30.99 7.82
CA MET A 187 -17.36 31.60 7.82
C MET A 187 -17.24 32.86 8.70
N SER A 188 -18.36 33.48 9.07
CA SER A 188 -18.40 34.59 10.04
C SER A 188 -18.52 34.12 11.49
N ASP A 189 -18.84 32.85 11.71
CA ASP A 189 -18.92 32.23 13.03
C ASP A 189 -17.58 31.54 13.32
N CYS A 190 -16.63 32.30 13.87
CA CYS A 190 -15.29 31.79 14.19
C CYS A 190 -15.36 30.57 15.12
N GLY A 191 -16.34 30.54 16.03
CA GLY A 191 -16.58 29.46 16.97
C GLY A 191 -17.11 28.19 16.30
N PHE A 192 -17.59 28.24 15.05
CA PHE A 192 -18.00 27.03 14.32
C PHE A 192 -16.81 26.11 14.05
N CYS A 193 -15.70 26.68 13.55
CA CYS A 193 -14.50 25.93 13.19
C CYS A 193 -13.43 25.97 14.26
N HIS A 194 -13.16 27.10 14.92
CA HIS A 194 -12.01 27.21 15.82
C HIS A 194 -12.33 26.65 17.22
N VAL A 195 -11.35 26.00 17.83
CA VAL A 195 -11.42 25.57 19.23
C VAL A 195 -11.40 26.78 20.15
N ASN A 196 -10.52 27.75 19.87
CA ASN A 196 -10.52 29.07 20.50
C ASN A 196 -10.78 30.16 19.43
N PRO A 197 -11.99 30.74 19.36
CA PRO A 197 -12.32 31.76 18.37
C PRO A 197 -11.59 33.09 18.57
N GLU A 198 -11.14 33.41 19.79
CA GLU A 198 -10.44 34.67 20.09
C GLU A 198 -9.01 34.70 19.54
N THR A 199 -8.41 33.52 19.36
CA THR A 199 -7.06 33.36 18.80
C THR A 199 -7.08 32.93 17.34
N ALA A 200 -8.26 32.90 16.70
CA ALA A 200 -8.42 32.46 15.32
C ALA A 200 -7.59 33.35 14.37
N GLY A 201 -6.61 32.75 13.68
CA GLY A 201 -5.74 33.45 12.72
C GLY A 201 -4.51 34.12 13.34
N ARG A 202 -4.27 33.98 14.64
CA ARG A 202 -2.98 34.33 15.25
C ARG A 202 -1.96 33.22 14.89
N PRO A 203 -0.73 33.55 14.49
CA PRO A 203 0.29 32.53 14.23
C PRO A 203 0.50 31.66 15.49
N PRO A 204 0.84 30.36 15.33
CA PRO A 204 1.18 29.52 16.47
C PRO A 204 2.26 30.22 17.31
N LYS A 205 2.12 30.20 18.64
CA LYS A 205 3.23 30.63 19.51
C LYS A 205 4.40 29.69 19.23
N GLU A 206 5.53 30.20 18.77
CA GLU A 206 6.73 29.40 18.59
C GLU A 206 7.09 28.77 19.95
N THR A 207 6.99 27.46 20.03
CA THR A 207 7.55 26.69 21.14
C THR A 207 8.98 26.35 20.75
N HIS A 208 9.94 27.04 21.39
CA HIS A 208 11.35 26.68 21.35
C HIS A 208 11.58 25.27 21.91
#